data_AF-A0A218QNF9-F1
#
_entry.id   AF-A0A218QNF9-F1
#
_cell.length_a   1.000
_cell.length_b   1.000
_cell.length_c   1.000
_cell.angle_alpha   90.00
_cell.angle_beta   90.00
_cell.angle_gamma   90.00
#
_symmetry.space_group_name_H-M   'P 1'
#
loop_
_entity.id
_entity.type
_entity.pdbx_description
1 polymer ?
#
loop_
_entity_poly.entity_id
_entity_poly.type
_entity_poly.pdbx_seq_one_letter_code
_entity_poly.pdbx_strand_id
1 'polypeptide(L)' 'MAQLLTEAEIEQRASVLNGWTVEGDKLQYSRKFKDFIQAIKFVNQLEPSLLSRRDMIQI' A
#
# COMPACT_ATOMS: atom_id res chain seq x y z
N MET A 1 -3.34 -7.77 19.78
CA MET A 1 -2.36 -6.68 19.54
C MET A 1 -1.22 -7.28 18.74
N ALA A 2 -0.82 -6.67 17.63
CA ALA A 2 0.33 -7.16 16.86
C ALA A 2 1.63 -6.74 17.56
N GLN A 3 2.62 -7.63 17.58
CA GLN A 3 3.95 -7.30 18.09
C GLN A 3 4.66 -6.42 17.07
N LEU A 4 5.29 -5.34 17.54
CA LEU A 4 6.13 -4.50 16.69
C LEU A 4 7.36 -5.30 16.26
N LEU A 5 7.74 -5.17 14.99
CA LEU A 5 8.96 -5.76 14.47
C LEU A 5 10.17 -5.01 15.03
N THR A 6 11.26 -5.73 15.26
CA THR A 6 12.56 -5.10 15.55
C THR A 6 13.17 -4.49 14.28
N GLU A 7 14.07 -3.51 14.42
CA GLU A 7 14.76 -2.88 13.27
C GLU A 7 15.43 -3.91 12.35
N ALA A 8 16.11 -4.91 12.94
CA ALA A 8 16.73 -5.99 12.19
C ALA A 8 15.73 -6.83 11.39
N GLU A 9 14.53 -7.09 11.96
CA GLU A 9 13.47 -7.79 11.24
C GLU A 9 12.87 -6.95 10.13
N ILE A 10 12.74 -5.63 10.33
CA ILE A 10 12.26 -4.70 9.32
C ILE A 10 13.23 -4.70 8.14
N GLU A 11 14.53 -4.59 8.38
CA GLU A 11 15.56 -4.60 7.32
C GLU A 11 15.61 -5.93 6.57
N GLN A 12 15.56 -7.06 7.29
CA GLN A 12 15.58 -8.38 6.67
C GLN A 12 14.34 -8.61 5.79
N ARG A 13 13.16 -8.19 6.25
CA ARG A 13 11.91 -8.32 5.49
C ARG A 13 11.79 -7.28 4.38
N ALA A 14 12.31 -6.07 4.57
CA ALA A 14 12.35 -5.05 3.52
C ALA A 14 13.29 -5.44 2.38
N SER A 15 14.37 -6.17 2.68
CA SER A 15 15.30 -6.67 1.67
C SER A 15 14.64 -7.59 0.62
N VAL A 16 13.52 -8.25 0.95
CA VAL A 16 12.75 -9.06 -0.01
C VAL A 16 11.67 -8.26 -0.76
N LEU A 17 11.39 -7.02 -0.33
CA LEU A 17 10.38 -6.14 -0.90
C LEU A 17 11.00 -5.24 -1.98
N ASN A 18 11.10 -5.76 -3.20
CA ASN A 18 11.63 -4.99 -4.33
C ASN A 18 10.82 -3.70 -4.58
N GLY A 19 11.51 -2.56 -4.50
CA GLY A 19 10.95 -1.23 -4.76
C GLY A 19 10.30 -0.57 -3.55
N TRP A 20 10.32 -1.21 -2.37
CA TRP A 20 9.91 -0.62 -1.11
C TRP A 20 11.11 -0.04 -0.37
N THR A 21 10.93 1.12 0.24
CA THR A 21 11.95 1.80 1.03
C THR A 21 11.47 1.88 2.47
N VAL A 22 12.35 1.57 3.42
CA VAL A 22 12.08 1.75 4.86
C VAL A 22 12.42 3.20 5.22
N GLU A 23 11.47 3.93 5.80
CA GLU A 23 11.65 5.27 6.33
C GLU A 23 11.21 5.28 7.80
N GLY A 24 12.17 5.09 8.71
CA GLY A 24 11.90 4.89 10.13
C GLY A 24 10.99 3.68 10.36
N ASP A 25 9.85 3.90 11.01
CA ASP A 25 8.84 2.86 11.27
C ASP A 25 7.85 2.64 10.12
N LYS A 26 8.10 3.18 8.92
CA LYS A 26 7.18 3.11 7.77
C LYS A 26 7.81 2.46 6.55
N LEU A 27 7.00 1.70 5.83
CA LEU A 27 7.34 1.22 4.49
C LEU A 27 6.71 2.15 3.45
N GLN A 28 7.54 2.70 2.56
CA GLN A 28 7.11 3.55 1.46
C GLN A 28 7.31 2.85 0.12
N TYR A 29 6.31 2.95 -0.75
CA TYR A 29 6.38 2.49 -2.14
C TYR A 29 5.94 3.61 -3.06
N SER A 30 6.85 4.06 -3.92
CA SER A 30 6.56 5.11 -4.90
C SER A 30 6.55 4.51 -6.30
N ARG A 31 5.38 4.62 -6.97
CA ARG A 31 5.23 4.18 -8.36
C ARG A 31 4.77 5.34 -9.23
N LYS A 32 5.52 5.60 -10.31
CA LYS A 32 5.14 6.59 -11.32
C LYS A 32 4.28 5.93 -12.38
N PHE A 33 3.18 6.57 -12.73
CA PHE A 33 2.28 6.17 -13.80
C PHE A 33 2.31 7.20 -14.91
N LYS A 34 2.08 6.77 -16.15
CA LYS A 34 2.02 7.65 -17.31
C LYS A 34 0.80 8.56 -17.28
N ASP A 35 -0.33 8.03 -16.80
CA ASP A 35 -1.62 8.69 -16.84
C ASP A 35 -2.33 8.60 -15.49
N PHE A 36 -3.08 9.64 -15.14
CA PHE A 36 -3.84 9.72 -13.89
C PHE A 36 -4.82 8.54 -13.71
N ILE A 37 -5.46 8.10 -14.80
CA ILE A 37 -6.39 6.96 -14.78
C ILE A 37 -5.71 5.67 -14.32
N GLN A 38 -4.44 5.45 -14.71
CA GLN A 38 -3.69 4.27 -14.26
C GLN A 38 -3.35 4.33 -12.78
N ALA A 39 -3.03 5.52 -12.26
CA ALA A 39 -2.80 5.72 -10.84
C ALA A 39 -4.06 5.45 -10.01
N ILE A 40 -5.22 5.97 -10.43
CA ILE A 40 -6.50 5.71 -9.75
C ILE A 40 -6.88 4.23 -9.83
N LYS A 41 -6.68 3.57 -10.97
CA LYS A 41 -6.91 2.13 -11.08
C LYS A 41 -6.06 1.34 -10.08
N PHE A 42 -4.79 1.71 -9.92
CA PHE A 42 -3.90 1.10 -8.94
C PHE A 42 -4.39 1.30 -7.49
N VAL A 43 -4.82 2.51 -7.14
CA VAL A 43 -5.41 2.81 -5.82
C VAL A 43 -6.67 1.97 -5.57
N ASN A 44 -7.55 1.86 -6.56
CA ASN A 44 -8.77 1.05 -6.46
C ASN A 44 -8.49 -0.45 -6.27
N GLN A 45 -7.35 -0.96 -6.78
CA GLN A 45 -6.94 -2.35 -6.56
C GLN A 45 -6.34 -2.58 -5.17
N LEU A 46 -5.70 -1.57 -4.57
CA LEU A 46 -5.14 -1.63 -3.22
C LEU A 46 -6.22 -1.52 -2.13
N GLU A 47 -7.26 -0.74 -2.38
CA GLU A 47 -8.37 -0.53 -1.45
C GLU A 47 -9.72 -0.98 -2.04
N PRO A 48 -9.99 -2.30 -2.11
CA PRO A 48 -11.30 -2.80 -2.54
C PRO A 48 -12.45 -2.34 -1.61
N SER A 49 -12.15 -1.93 -0.38
CA SER A 49 -13.10 -1.37 0.59
C SER A 49 -13.74 -0.05 0.12
N LEU A 50 -13.06 0.73 -0.73
CA LEU A 50 -13.63 1.95 -1.32
C LEU A 50 -14.70 1.66 -2.36
N LEU A 51 -14.64 0.49 -3.01
CA LEU A 51 -15.65 0.05 -3.97
C LEU A 51 -16.93 -0.41 -3.26
N SER A 52 -16.81 -0.98 -2.06
CA SER A 52 -17.95 -1.48 -1.27
C SER A 52 -18.91 -0.39 -0.75
N ARG A 53 -18.49 0.89 -0.70
CA ARG A 53 -19.37 2.01 -0.27
C ARG A 53 -20.23 2.60 -1.39
N ARG A 54 -19.92 2.37 -2.67
CA ARG A 54 -20.75 2.91 -3.78
C ARG A 54 -21.95 2.06 -4.11
N ASP A 55 -21.92 0.77 -3.79
CA ASP A 55 -23.05 -0.15 -4.01
C ASP A 55 -24.19 0.02 -2.99
N MET A 56 -24.00 0.81 -1.93
CA MET A 56 -25.03 1.04 -0.88
C MET A 56 -25.90 2.29 -1.10
N ILE A 57 -25.69 3.08 -2.17
CA ILE A 57 -26.57 4.21 -2.51
C ILE A 57 -27.42 3.83 -3.73
N GLN A 58 -28.31 2.86 -3.51
CA GLN A 58 -29.54 2.68 -4.28
C GLN A 58 -30.67 2.43 -3.27
N ILE A 59 -31.22 3.52 -2.71
CA ILE A 59 -32.56 3.60 -2.14
C ILE A 59 -33.17 4.89 -2.70
#